data_AF-A0A6B2L5T1-F1
#
_entry.id   AF-A0A6B2L5T1-F1
#
_cell.length_a   1.000
_cell.length_b   1.000
_cell.length_c   1.000
_cell.angle_alpha   90.00
_cell.angle_beta   90.00
_cell.angle_gamma   90.00
#
_symmetry.space_group_name_H-M   'P 1'
#
loop_
_entity.id
_entity.type
_entity.pdbx_description
1 polymer ?
#
loop_
_entity_poly.entity_id
_entity_poly.type
_entity_poly.pdbx_seq_one_letter_code
_entity_poly.pdbx_strand_id
1 'polypeptide(L)'
;MKRTLEDLPEEFFEETLDLMLDKVLAGKSLFAEGLIETRTNFPSFLELTKEKVFTLMSLSFFGLMKYNFTDLLGNSEYTKCMANYYIRTCKELKKDPEWFNKILRIERWVLGEDETVPFTKKEPNWSKSDNTVEKVSIDILNEKKGIEDFRNAVQVNFADPYPGGTLPSTYGDVVQEEILFLIYPELFITCLLVPRIAHREAIAVSGLTRTNKYTGYQHRFAFEGDFTEDSNPITVLHMDALPGGERDKQSLDRELAKAYLAFSAVKGQTVATGHWGCGAFGGHHQRKFIVQLIAAAEAEVNLIYTTFGVSRINGAQEFYDHLKENQHKVKRIYKALCNNLGWGSGGGSYFQTILNEIKLLESE
;
A
#
# COMPACT_ATOMS: atom_id res chain seq x y z
N MET A 1 19.81 -23.48 -7.65
CA MET A 1 19.15 -22.94 -6.45
C MET A 1 18.26 -24.05 -5.90
N LYS A 2 18.35 -24.38 -4.60
CA LYS A 2 17.50 -25.42 -4.00
C LYS A 2 16.13 -24.77 -3.76
N ARG A 3 15.11 -25.18 -4.52
CA ARG A 3 13.73 -24.78 -4.25
C ARG A 3 13.24 -25.57 -3.05
N THR A 4 12.44 -24.97 -2.19
CA THR A 4 11.85 -25.61 -1.00
C THR A 4 10.52 -26.27 -1.34
N LEU A 5 10.43 -26.93 -2.49
CA LEU A 5 9.19 -27.60 -2.93
C LEU A 5 8.80 -28.76 -2.02
N GLU A 6 9.76 -29.30 -1.26
CA GLU A 6 9.50 -30.25 -0.18
C GLU A 6 8.60 -29.70 0.94
N ASP A 7 8.46 -28.37 1.05
CA ASP A 7 7.58 -27.72 2.03
C ASP A 7 6.13 -27.56 1.53
N LEU A 8 5.84 -27.96 0.29
CA LEU A 8 4.47 -28.03 -0.20
C LEU A 8 3.74 -29.18 0.49
N PRO A 9 2.55 -28.95 1.08
CA PRO A 9 1.80 -29.99 1.76
C PRO A 9 1.27 -31.02 0.74
N GLU A 10 1.00 -32.25 1.19
CA GLU A 10 0.48 -33.33 0.33
C GLU A 10 -0.80 -32.91 -0.41
N GLU A 11 -1.73 -32.23 0.27
CA GLU A 11 -2.96 -31.66 -0.30
C GLU A 11 -2.70 -30.75 -1.53
N PHE A 12 -1.52 -30.12 -1.62
CA PHE A 12 -1.15 -29.33 -2.79
C PHE A 12 -1.05 -30.20 -4.05
N PHE A 13 -0.51 -31.41 -3.93
CA PHE A 13 -0.26 -32.32 -5.06
C PHE A 13 -1.48 -33.16 -5.44
N GLU A 14 -2.45 -33.33 -4.54
CA GLU A 14 -3.64 -34.16 -4.79
C GLU A 14 -4.66 -33.50 -5.72
N GLU A 15 -4.88 -32.19 -5.57
CA GLU A 15 -5.93 -31.48 -6.33
C GLU A 15 -5.49 -30.08 -6.79
N THR A 16 -4.71 -29.37 -5.97
CA THR A 16 -4.39 -27.97 -6.22
C THR A 16 -3.51 -27.81 -7.45
N LEU A 17 -2.51 -28.69 -7.60
CA LEU A 17 -1.61 -28.70 -8.75
C LEU A 17 -2.37 -28.95 -10.06
N ASP A 18 -3.34 -29.86 -10.07
CA ASP A 18 -4.15 -30.17 -11.25
C ASP A 18 -4.99 -28.95 -11.68
N LEU A 19 -5.61 -28.24 -10.73
CA LEU A 19 -6.32 -27.01 -11.03
C LEU A 19 -5.38 -25.94 -11.61
N MET A 20 -4.18 -25.77 -11.06
CA MET A 20 -3.19 -24.84 -11.59
C MET A 20 -2.80 -25.18 -13.03
N LEU A 21 -2.57 -26.46 -13.32
CA LEU A 21 -2.23 -26.93 -14.67
C LEU A 21 -3.39 -26.73 -15.65
N ASP A 22 -4.63 -27.02 -15.26
CA ASP A 22 -5.83 -26.76 -16.07
C ASP A 22 -5.91 -25.27 -16.47
N LYS A 23 -5.75 -24.36 -15.51
CA LYS A 23 -5.80 -22.92 -15.78
C LYS A 23 -4.64 -22.42 -16.63
N VAL A 24 -3.44 -22.94 -16.43
CA VAL A 24 -2.28 -22.63 -17.29
C VAL A 24 -2.52 -23.07 -18.73
N LEU A 25 -3.05 -24.28 -18.95
CA LEU A 25 -3.39 -24.78 -20.28
C LEU A 25 -4.51 -23.96 -20.95
N ALA A 26 -5.48 -23.48 -20.16
CA ALA A 26 -6.54 -22.57 -20.61
C ALA A 26 -6.07 -21.10 -20.77
N GLY A 27 -4.82 -20.77 -20.41
CA GLY A 27 -4.32 -19.40 -20.38
C GLY A 27 -4.45 -18.67 -21.72
N LYS A 28 -4.22 -19.36 -22.85
CA LYS A 28 -4.35 -18.75 -24.19
C LYS A 28 -5.79 -18.30 -24.49
N SER A 29 -6.80 -19.05 -24.04
CA SER A 29 -8.20 -18.64 -24.19
C SER A 29 -8.58 -17.55 -23.19
N LEU A 30 -8.09 -17.63 -21.94
CA LEU A 30 -8.38 -16.64 -20.90
C LEU A 30 -7.81 -15.26 -21.23
N PHE A 31 -6.69 -15.21 -21.94
CA PHE A 31 -6.02 -13.99 -22.39
C PHE A 31 -5.98 -13.90 -23.93
N ALA A 32 -7.08 -14.26 -24.61
CA ALA A 32 -7.16 -14.25 -26.08
C ALA A 32 -6.89 -12.87 -26.70
N GLU A 33 -7.23 -11.80 -25.99
CA GLU A 33 -6.97 -10.40 -26.38
C GLU A 33 -5.57 -9.91 -25.97
N GLY A 34 -4.75 -10.80 -25.40
CA GLY A 34 -3.46 -10.48 -24.83
C GLY A 34 -3.53 -10.07 -23.36
N LEU A 35 -2.35 -9.93 -22.75
CA LEU A 35 -2.20 -9.41 -21.40
C LEU A 35 -2.03 -7.89 -21.48
N ILE A 36 -2.86 -7.14 -20.74
CA ILE A 36 -2.83 -5.68 -20.73
C ILE A 36 -2.11 -5.22 -19.46
N GLU A 37 -1.09 -4.38 -19.65
CA GLU A 37 -0.37 -3.70 -18.57
C GLU A 37 -0.88 -2.25 -18.44
N THR A 38 -0.83 -1.70 -17.22
CA THR A 38 -0.97 -0.25 -17.03
C THR A 38 0.23 0.48 -17.61
N ARG A 39 0.13 1.79 -17.84
CA ARG A 39 1.21 2.56 -18.46
C ARG A 39 1.67 3.72 -17.58
N THR A 40 2.98 3.81 -17.33
CA THR A 40 3.59 4.92 -16.58
C THR A 40 3.27 6.28 -17.24
N ASN A 41 2.87 7.23 -16.40
CA ASN A 41 2.36 8.58 -16.68
C ASN A 41 0.98 8.65 -17.34
N PHE A 42 0.23 7.54 -17.41
CA PHE A 42 -1.13 7.52 -17.96
C PHE A 42 -2.10 6.91 -16.95
N PRO A 43 -3.29 7.51 -16.77
CA PRO A 43 -4.33 6.86 -15.98
C PRO A 43 -4.72 5.56 -16.66
N SER A 44 -4.96 4.52 -15.89
CA SER A 44 -5.32 3.20 -16.43
C SER A 44 -6.17 2.42 -15.46
N PHE A 45 -6.99 1.52 -15.99
CA PHE A 45 -7.86 0.65 -15.21
C PHE A 45 -7.80 -0.76 -15.79
N LEU A 46 -7.54 -1.73 -14.93
CA LEU A 46 -7.61 -3.15 -15.26
C LEU A 46 -8.64 -3.81 -14.36
N GLU A 47 -9.52 -4.60 -14.97
CA GLU A 47 -10.46 -5.46 -14.26
C GLU A 47 -10.18 -6.92 -14.63
N LEU A 48 -9.91 -7.73 -13.61
CA LEU A 48 -9.52 -9.13 -13.75
C LEU A 48 -10.44 -10.00 -12.90
N THR A 49 -10.93 -11.09 -13.47
CA THR A 49 -11.57 -12.13 -12.67
C THR A 49 -10.52 -12.83 -11.79
N LYS A 50 -10.93 -13.39 -10.66
CA LYS A 50 -10.05 -14.19 -9.80
C LYS A 50 -9.47 -15.40 -10.56
N GLU A 51 -10.16 -15.92 -11.57
CA GLU A 51 -9.61 -16.94 -12.48
C GLU A 51 -8.39 -16.43 -13.25
N LYS A 52 -8.48 -15.22 -13.83
CA LYS A 52 -7.35 -14.60 -14.54
C LYS A 52 -6.19 -14.32 -13.58
N VAL A 53 -6.48 -13.83 -12.37
CA VAL A 53 -5.47 -13.62 -11.32
C VAL A 53 -4.77 -14.93 -10.97
N PHE A 54 -5.55 -15.97 -10.64
CA PHE A 54 -5.03 -17.31 -10.31
C PHE A 54 -4.17 -17.86 -11.45
N THR A 55 -4.61 -17.72 -12.70
CA THR A 55 -3.87 -18.18 -13.89
C THR A 55 -2.53 -17.47 -14.04
N LEU A 56 -2.47 -16.14 -13.88
CA LEU A 56 -1.22 -15.38 -13.94
C LEU A 56 -0.26 -15.78 -12.82
N MET A 57 -0.79 -15.99 -11.62
CA MET A 57 -0.02 -16.48 -10.48
C MET A 57 0.56 -17.87 -10.78
N SER A 58 -0.24 -18.80 -11.33
CA SER A 58 0.21 -20.15 -11.69
C SER A 58 1.27 -20.12 -12.80
N LEU A 59 1.11 -19.28 -13.83
CA LEU A 59 2.13 -19.08 -14.86
C LEU A 59 3.47 -18.60 -14.23
N SER A 60 3.41 -17.66 -13.29
CA SER A 60 4.58 -17.20 -12.54
C SER A 60 5.19 -18.28 -11.65
N PHE A 61 4.36 -19.12 -11.02
CA PHE A 61 4.80 -20.27 -10.21
C PHE A 61 5.60 -21.27 -11.04
N PHE A 62 5.14 -21.59 -12.25
CA PHE A 62 5.84 -22.52 -13.14
C PHE A 62 7.02 -21.90 -13.91
N GLY A 63 7.35 -20.62 -13.69
CA GLY A 63 8.46 -19.98 -14.40
C GLY A 63 8.15 -19.60 -15.85
N LEU A 64 6.87 -19.46 -16.20
CA LEU A 64 6.40 -19.20 -17.57
C LEU A 64 6.17 -17.70 -17.85
N MET A 65 6.42 -16.83 -16.86
CA MET A 65 6.29 -15.38 -16.96
C MET A 65 7.63 -14.67 -16.72
N LYS A 66 7.74 -13.42 -17.20
CA LYS A 66 8.91 -12.57 -16.98
C LYS A 66 9.19 -12.36 -15.49
N TYR A 67 8.17 -11.98 -14.73
CA TYR A 67 8.22 -12.02 -13.27
C TYR A 67 7.75 -13.41 -12.85
N ASN A 68 8.66 -14.21 -12.27
CA ASN A 68 8.35 -15.57 -11.85
C ASN A 68 8.78 -15.84 -10.41
N PHE A 69 8.23 -16.89 -9.82
CA PHE A 69 8.43 -17.22 -8.42
C PHE A 69 9.60 -18.18 -8.18
N THR A 70 10.50 -18.40 -9.14
CA THR A 70 11.61 -19.35 -8.96
C THR A 70 12.44 -19.03 -7.72
N ASP A 71 12.79 -17.75 -7.55
CA ASP A 71 13.57 -17.31 -6.39
C ASP A 71 12.69 -17.31 -5.14
N LEU A 72 11.45 -16.82 -5.23
CA LEU A 72 10.47 -16.80 -4.12
C LEU A 72 10.33 -18.18 -3.46
N LEU A 73 10.24 -19.22 -4.30
CA LEU A 73 10.11 -20.63 -3.89
C LEU A 73 11.43 -21.26 -3.40
N GLY A 74 12.49 -20.48 -3.27
CA GLY A 74 13.72 -20.85 -2.55
C GLY A 74 13.66 -20.56 -1.05
N ASN A 75 12.62 -19.87 -0.58
CA ASN A 75 12.37 -19.61 0.83
C ASN A 75 11.16 -20.43 1.33
N SER A 76 11.36 -21.14 2.43
CA SER A 76 10.34 -22.02 3.04
C SER A 76 9.07 -21.27 3.43
N GLU A 77 9.19 -20.11 4.09
CA GLU A 77 8.04 -19.35 4.58
C GLU A 77 7.23 -18.73 3.44
N TYR A 78 7.91 -18.29 2.37
CA TYR A 78 7.23 -17.76 1.19
C TYR A 78 6.55 -18.88 0.42
N THR A 79 7.20 -20.04 0.30
CA THR A 79 6.62 -21.24 -0.33
C THR A 79 5.33 -21.66 0.37
N LYS A 80 5.32 -21.69 1.72
CA LYS A 80 4.12 -21.97 2.51
C LYS A 80 3.01 -20.95 2.26
N CYS A 81 3.33 -19.66 2.20
CA CYS A 81 2.37 -18.60 1.88
C CYS A 81 1.72 -18.81 0.50
N MET A 82 2.53 -19.13 -0.51
CA MET A 82 2.04 -19.40 -1.87
C MET A 82 1.21 -20.67 -1.93
N ALA A 83 1.66 -21.76 -1.29
CA ALA A 83 0.93 -23.01 -1.22
C ALA A 83 -0.46 -22.81 -0.60
N ASN A 84 -0.52 -22.09 0.53
CA ASN A 84 -1.78 -21.82 1.22
C ASN A 84 -2.75 -21.01 0.34
N TYR A 85 -2.26 -20.02 -0.43
CA TYR A 85 -3.11 -19.28 -1.39
C TYR A 85 -3.78 -20.20 -2.42
N TYR A 86 -3.01 -21.10 -3.05
CA TYR A 86 -3.56 -22.00 -4.07
C TYR A 86 -4.53 -23.01 -3.47
N ILE A 87 -4.18 -23.62 -2.33
CA ILE A 87 -5.05 -24.58 -1.61
C ILE A 87 -6.33 -23.89 -1.15
N ARG A 88 -6.22 -22.69 -0.59
CA ARG A 88 -7.39 -21.90 -0.15
C ARG A 88 -8.31 -21.59 -1.31
N THR A 89 -7.76 -21.20 -2.47
CA THR A 89 -8.56 -20.93 -3.67
C THR A 89 -9.34 -22.18 -4.12
N CYS A 90 -8.72 -23.36 -4.10
CA CYS A 90 -9.41 -24.63 -4.40
C CYS A 90 -10.56 -24.89 -3.42
N LYS A 91 -10.32 -24.69 -2.11
CA LYS A 91 -11.34 -24.83 -1.07
C LYS A 91 -12.51 -23.86 -1.27
N GLU A 92 -12.23 -22.62 -1.63
CA GLU A 92 -13.27 -21.62 -1.87
C GLU A 92 -14.11 -21.94 -3.12
N LEU A 93 -13.49 -22.42 -4.21
CA LEU A 93 -14.24 -22.85 -5.41
C LEU A 93 -15.22 -23.99 -5.13
N LYS A 94 -14.85 -24.92 -4.24
CA LYS A 94 -15.75 -26.00 -3.83
C LYS A 94 -16.96 -25.49 -3.04
N LYS A 95 -16.80 -24.39 -2.30
CA LYS A 95 -17.88 -23.76 -1.50
C LYS A 95 -18.72 -22.80 -2.33
N ASP A 96 -18.08 -22.08 -3.23
CA ASP A 96 -18.63 -20.98 -4.03
C ASP A 96 -18.17 -21.16 -5.49
N PRO A 97 -18.99 -21.79 -6.36
CA PRO A 97 -18.66 -21.96 -7.77
C PRO A 97 -18.43 -20.64 -8.52
N GLU A 98 -18.95 -19.52 -7.99
CA GLU A 98 -18.78 -18.18 -8.54
C GLU A 98 -17.50 -17.50 -8.02
N TRP A 99 -16.69 -18.18 -7.19
CA TRP A 99 -15.44 -17.62 -6.63
C TRP A 99 -14.54 -17.04 -7.71
N PHE A 100 -14.41 -17.75 -8.84
CA PHE A 100 -13.60 -17.31 -9.96
C PHE A 100 -14.17 -16.12 -10.73
N ASN A 101 -15.47 -15.85 -10.61
CA ASN A 101 -16.14 -14.69 -11.22
C ASN A 101 -15.99 -13.42 -10.38
N LYS A 102 -15.50 -13.53 -9.14
CA LYS A 102 -15.16 -12.36 -8.32
C LYS A 102 -14.06 -11.54 -9.00
N ILE A 103 -14.05 -10.25 -8.71
CA ILE A 103 -13.27 -9.27 -9.45
C ILE A 103 -12.17 -8.68 -8.57
N LEU A 104 -10.99 -8.54 -9.16
CA LEU A 104 -9.89 -7.71 -8.68
C LEU A 104 -9.68 -6.56 -9.66
N ARG A 105 -9.56 -5.33 -9.13
CA ARG A 105 -9.33 -4.12 -9.93
C ARG A 105 -7.98 -3.50 -9.62
N ILE A 106 -7.30 -3.03 -10.65
CA ILE A 106 -6.07 -2.24 -10.53
C ILE A 106 -6.33 -0.89 -11.19
N GLU A 107 -6.23 0.17 -10.39
CA GLU A 107 -6.42 1.55 -10.82
C GLU A 107 -5.08 2.28 -10.73
N ARG A 108 -4.56 2.74 -11.87
CA ARG A 108 -3.42 3.66 -11.90
C ARG A 108 -3.96 5.08 -11.95
N TRP A 109 -3.79 5.78 -10.84
CA TRP A 109 -4.15 7.18 -10.70
C TRP A 109 -2.97 8.08 -11.07
N VAL A 110 -3.25 9.22 -11.70
CA VAL A 110 -2.24 10.21 -12.08
C VAL A 110 -2.65 11.63 -11.69
N LEU A 111 -1.68 12.50 -11.42
CA LEU A 111 -1.95 13.93 -11.35
C LEU A 111 -1.97 14.55 -12.74
N GLY A 112 -3.03 15.28 -13.06
CA GLY A 112 -3.24 15.95 -14.36
C GLY A 112 -4.21 17.12 -14.25
N GLU A 113 -4.18 18.03 -15.23
CA GLU A 113 -5.03 19.22 -15.22
C GLU A 113 -6.50 18.94 -15.53
N ASP A 114 -6.78 17.88 -16.28
CA ASP A 114 -8.12 17.51 -16.73
C ASP A 114 -8.68 16.36 -15.88
N GLU A 115 -9.48 16.72 -14.86
CA GLU A 115 -10.15 15.75 -14.00
C GLU A 115 -11.35 15.04 -14.66
N THR A 116 -11.71 15.39 -15.91
CA THR A 116 -12.72 14.64 -16.66
C THR A 116 -12.18 13.31 -17.17
N VAL A 117 -10.86 13.17 -17.26
CA VAL A 117 -10.19 11.89 -17.55
C VAL A 117 -10.30 11.00 -16.31
N PRO A 118 -10.85 9.77 -16.43
CA PRO A 118 -10.94 8.84 -15.30
C PRO A 118 -9.57 8.61 -14.64
N PHE A 119 -9.58 8.38 -13.33
CA PHE A 119 -8.37 8.14 -12.52
C PHE A 119 -7.34 9.28 -12.59
N THR A 120 -7.78 10.50 -12.90
CA THR A 120 -6.95 11.71 -12.89
C THR A 120 -7.40 12.64 -11.79
N LYS A 121 -6.46 13.24 -11.07
CA LYS A 121 -6.71 14.29 -10.07
C LYS A 121 -5.88 15.52 -10.33
N LYS A 122 -6.48 16.69 -10.09
CA LYS A 122 -5.73 17.92 -10.13
C LYS A 122 -4.85 18.05 -8.90
N GLU A 123 -3.61 18.45 -9.09
CA GLU A 123 -2.74 18.72 -7.95
C GLU A 123 -3.24 19.95 -7.17
N PRO A 124 -3.41 19.84 -5.84
CA PRO A 124 -3.79 20.96 -5.00
C PRO A 124 -2.72 22.05 -5.01
N ASN A 125 -3.15 23.32 -5.02
CA ASN A 125 -2.24 24.39 -4.68
C ASN A 125 -2.13 24.51 -3.16
N TRP A 126 -1.18 23.78 -2.57
CA TRP A 126 -0.96 23.71 -1.12
C TRP A 126 -0.91 25.08 -0.46
N SER A 127 -0.25 26.05 -1.09
CA SER A 127 -0.10 27.42 -0.56
C SER A 127 -1.39 28.26 -0.57
N LYS A 128 -2.43 27.79 -1.26
CA LYS A 128 -3.73 28.47 -1.41
C LYS A 128 -4.91 27.66 -0.85
N SER A 129 -4.71 26.39 -0.47
CA SER A 129 -5.81 25.55 0.03
C SER A 129 -6.40 26.09 1.34
N ASP A 130 -7.71 26.32 1.32
CA ASP A 130 -8.52 26.73 2.46
C ASP A 130 -9.16 25.53 3.20
N ASN A 131 -8.87 24.29 2.79
CA ASN A 131 -9.31 23.10 3.53
C ASN A 131 -8.72 23.08 4.94
N THR A 132 -9.46 22.52 5.88
CA THR A 132 -9.09 22.44 7.29
C THR A 132 -8.95 20.98 7.71
N VAL A 133 -8.03 20.72 8.64
CA VAL A 133 -7.86 19.37 9.20
C VAL A 133 -9.03 18.93 10.07
N GLU A 134 -9.91 19.85 10.48
CA GLU A 134 -11.13 19.56 11.24
C GLU A 134 -12.07 18.60 10.50
N LYS A 135 -12.11 18.68 9.16
CA LYS A 135 -13.03 17.89 8.33
C LYS A 135 -12.68 16.41 8.24
N VAL A 136 -11.51 16.02 8.72
CA VAL A 136 -11.05 14.62 8.72
C VAL A 136 -10.82 14.15 10.15
N SER A 137 -11.25 12.93 10.46
CA SER A 137 -10.89 12.29 11.72
C SER A 137 -9.57 11.54 11.57
N ILE A 138 -8.73 11.60 12.60
CA ILE A 138 -7.58 10.72 12.73
C ILE A 138 -7.62 10.00 14.07
N ASP A 139 -7.53 8.68 14.02
CA ASP A 139 -7.40 7.81 15.18
C ASP A 139 -5.94 7.36 15.28
N ILE A 140 -5.20 7.88 16.26
CA ILE A 140 -3.78 7.56 16.47
C ILE A 140 -3.66 6.40 17.45
N LEU A 141 -3.18 5.25 16.97
CA LEU A 141 -3.14 4.01 17.74
C LEU A 141 -1.71 3.65 18.12
N ASN A 142 -1.47 3.52 19.42
CA ASN A 142 -0.16 3.18 19.99
C ASN A 142 0.02 1.68 20.27
N GLU A 143 -0.90 0.85 19.78
CA GLU A 143 -0.86 -0.60 19.93
C GLU A 143 0.07 -1.24 18.89
N LYS A 144 0.55 -2.45 19.17
CA LYS A 144 1.31 -3.27 18.22
C LYS A 144 0.36 -3.96 17.24
N LYS A 145 -0.32 -3.16 16.43
CA LYS A 145 -1.31 -3.61 15.45
C LYS A 145 -0.91 -3.15 14.05
N GLY A 146 -0.88 -4.09 13.11
CA GLY A 146 -0.51 -3.84 11.71
C GLY A 146 -1.63 -3.10 10.96
N ILE A 147 -1.30 -2.53 9.80
CA ILE A 147 -2.28 -1.88 8.92
C ILE A 147 -3.31 -2.92 8.44
N GLU A 148 -2.84 -4.13 8.15
CA GLU A 148 -3.61 -5.27 7.67
C GLU A 148 -4.67 -5.79 8.65
N ASP A 149 -4.60 -5.39 9.92
CA ASP A 149 -5.56 -5.76 10.95
C ASP A 149 -6.76 -4.79 11.03
N PHE A 150 -6.75 -3.71 10.23
CA PHE A 150 -7.88 -2.79 10.09
C PHE A 150 -8.70 -3.16 8.85
N ARG A 151 -9.43 -4.27 8.95
CA ARG A 151 -10.22 -4.86 7.85
C ARG A 151 -11.34 -3.97 7.31
N ASN A 152 -11.86 -3.06 8.13
CA ASN A 152 -12.92 -2.11 7.74
C ASN A 152 -12.36 -0.81 7.12
N ALA A 153 -11.06 -0.76 6.84
CA ALA A 153 -10.39 0.40 6.27
C ALA A 153 -9.63 0.02 5.00
N VAL A 154 -9.38 1.01 4.15
CA VAL A 154 -8.44 0.93 3.04
C VAL A 154 -7.02 0.88 3.61
N GLN A 155 -6.16 0.01 3.09
CA GLN A 155 -4.84 -0.24 3.68
C GLN A 155 -3.73 0.40 2.84
N VAL A 156 -2.82 1.15 3.45
CA VAL A 156 -1.66 1.70 2.73
C VAL A 156 -0.54 0.65 2.64
N ASN A 157 -0.06 0.41 1.42
CA ASN A 157 1.22 -0.23 1.13
C ASN A 157 2.31 0.84 1.04
N PHE A 158 3.33 0.73 1.90
CA PHE A 158 4.54 1.57 1.89
C PHE A 158 5.48 1.11 0.78
N ALA A 159 5.01 1.29 -0.45
CA ALA A 159 5.55 0.62 -1.62
C ALA A 159 6.96 1.11 -2.02
N ASP A 160 7.70 0.25 -2.70
CA ASP A 160 8.72 0.64 -3.66
C ASP A 160 8.03 1.18 -4.95
N PRO A 161 8.66 2.10 -5.71
CA PRO A 161 8.13 2.49 -7.02
C PRO A 161 7.98 1.32 -8.00
N TYR A 162 8.63 0.18 -7.79
CA TYR A 162 8.33 -1.08 -8.47
C TYR A 162 7.55 -1.99 -7.51
N PRO A 163 6.26 -2.28 -7.78
CA PRO A 163 5.43 -3.06 -6.86
C PRO A 163 6.07 -4.39 -6.48
N GLY A 164 6.00 -4.72 -5.19
CA GLY A 164 6.56 -5.95 -4.62
C GLY A 164 7.97 -5.77 -4.03
N GLY A 165 8.58 -4.60 -4.21
CA GLY A 165 9.81 -4.22 -3.53
C GLY A 165 10.95 -5.20 -3.79
N THR A 166 11.42 -5.83 -2.72
CA THR A 166 12.53 -6.80 -2.81
C THR A 166 12.10 -8.18 -3.30
N LEU A 167 10.80 -8.49 -3.36
CA LEU A 167 10.31 -9.76 -3.92
C LEU A 167 10.55 -9.80 -5.45
N PRO A 168 10.78 -10.99 -6.04
CA PRO A 168 10.69 -12.32 -5.46
C PRO A 168 12.01 -12.79 -4.82
N SER A 169 12.98 -11.91 -4.58
CA SER A 169 14.26 -12.27 -3.96
C SER A 169 14.08 -12.81 -2.55
N THR A 170 14.85 -13.85 -2.21
CA THR A 170 14.91 -14.40 -0.84
C THR A 170 15.96 -13.73 0.04
N TYR A 171 16.71 -12.79 -0.52
CA TYR A 171 17.79 -12.09 0.18
C TYR A 171 17.37 -10.68 0.63
N GLY A 172 16.17 -10.24 0.26
CA GLY A 172 15.60 -8.96 0.64
C GLY A 172 15.10 -8.94 2.08
N ASP A 173 15.01 -7.73 2.64
CA ASP A 173 14.32 -7.54 3.92
C ASP A 173 12.81 -7.69 3.71
N VAL A 174 12.17 -8.54 4.53
CA VAL A 174 10.71 -8.67 4.56
C VAL A 174 10.13 -7.57 5.46
N VAL A 175 9.88 -6.40 4.87
CA VAL A 175 9.28 -5.26 5.58
C VAL A 175 7.80 -5.15 5.23
N GLN A 176 7.20 -3.98 5.41
CA GLN A 176 5.75 -3.83 5.34
C GLN A 176 5.17 -4.20 3.96
N GLU A 177 5.79 -3.80 2.86
CA GLU A 177 5.31 -4.14 1.51
C GLU A 177 5.39 -5.66 1.26
N GLU A 178 6.54 -6.27 1.50
CA GLU A 178 6.72 -7.70 1.24
C GLU A 178 5.79 -8.56 2.08
N ILE A 179 5.53 -8.17 3.33
CA ILE A 179 4.54 -8.81 4.19
C ILE A 179 3.14 -8.72 3.56
N LEU A 180 2.73 -7.55 3.08
CA LEU A 180 1.43 -7.39 2.41
C LEU A 180 1.30 -8.31 1.20
N PHE A 181 2.34 -8.41 0.37
CA PHE A 181 2.35 -9.32 -0.78
C PHE A 181 2.28 -10.78 -0.37
N LEU A 182 2.91 -11.17 0.74
CA LEU A 182 2.87 -12.54 1.24
C LEU A 182 1.52 -12.88 1.89
N ILE A 183 0.80 -11.94 2.50
CA ILE A 183 -0.51 -12.21 3.12
C ILE A 183 -1.71 -11.97 2.19
N TYR A 184 -1.53 -11.14 1.17
CA TYR A 184 -2.45 -10.93 0.04
C TYR A 184 -1.75 -11.32 -1.28
N PRO A 185 -1.52 -12.62 -1.57
CA PRO A 185 -0.69 -13.04 -2.72
C PRO A 185 -1.17 -12.55 -4.09
N GLU A 186 -2.44 -12.18 -4.21
CA GLU A 186 -2.98 -11.58 -5.43
C GLU A 186 -2.31 -10.26 -5.80
N LEU A 187 -1.67 -9.57 -4.85
CA LEU A 187 -0.87 -8.38 -5.13
C LEU A 187 0.30 -8.64 -6.07
N PHE A 188 0.83 -9.87 -6.15
CA PHE A 188 1.94 -10.20 -7.05
C PHE A 188 1.62 -9.99 -8.54
N ILE A 189 0.34 -9.95 -8.94
CA ILE A 189 0.01 -9.60 -10.33
C ILE A 189 0.39 -8.14 -10.65
N THR A 190 0.51 -7.27 -9.64
CA THR A 190 0.99 -5.90 -9.87
C THR A 190 2.45 -5.90 -10.33
N CYS A 191 3.28 -6.87 -9.90
CA CYS A 191 4.65 -7.04 -10.41
C CYS A 191 4.70 -7.37 -11.91
N LEU A 192 3.61 -7.91 -12.46
CA LEU A 192 3.46 -8.23 -13.89
C LEU A 192 2.83 -7.08 -14.67
N LEU A 193 1.80 -6.45 -14.11
CA LEU A 193 0.87 -5.58 -14.85
C LEU A 193 1.09 -4.08 -14.59
N VAL A 194 1.92 -3.74 -13.62
CA VAL A 194 2.13 -2.37 -13.18
C VAL A 194 3.62 -2.02 -13.34
N PRO A 195 4.01 -1.30 -14.40
CA PRO A 195 5.36 -0.77 -14.50
C PRO A 195 5.61 0.25 -13.39
N ARG A 196 6.84 0.77 -13.31
CA ARG A 196 7.24 1.74 -12.28
C ARG A 196 6.19 2.82 -12.03
N ILE A 197 5.87 3.04 -10.76
CA ILE A 197 5.04 4.13 -10.25
C ILE A 197 5.90 5.41 -10.25
N ALA A 198 5.52 6.39 -11.08
CA ALA A 198 6.19 7.70 -11.14
C ALA A 198 5.79 8.60 -9.96
N HIS A 199 6.51 9.70 -9.77
CA HIS A 199 6.31 10.58 -8.61
C HIS A 199 4.90 11.17 -8.50
N ARG A 200 4.19 11.30 -9.62
CA ARG A 200 2.83 11.86 -9.72
C ARG A 200 1.76 10.80 -9.99
N GLU A 201 2.00 9.58 -9.54
CA GLU A 201 1.11 8.43 -9.74
C GLU A 201 0.85 7.68 -8.43
N ALA A 202 -0.26 6.97 -8.32
CA ALA A 202 -0.53 6.05 -7.22
C ALA A 202 -1.33 4.85 -7.77
N ILE A 203 -1.27 3.71 -7.09
CA ILE A 203 -2.04 2.52 -7.52
C ILE A 203 -3.02 2.15 -6.43
N ALA A 204 -4.28 1.92 -6.80
CA ALA A 204 -5.26 1.30 -5.93
C ALA A 204 -5.55 -0.11 -6.44
N VAL A 205 -5.47 -1.10 -5.55
CA VAL A 205 -5.80 -2.49 -5.87
C VAL A 205 -6.96 -2.90 -4.97
N SER A 206 -8.12 -3.21 -5.55
CA SER A 206 -9.33 -3.58 -4.81
C SER A 206 -9.81 -4.98 -5.15
N GLY A 207 -10.52 -5.61 -4.21
CA GLY A 207 -11.00 -6.99 -4.36
C GLY A 207 -10.04 -8.04 -3.81
N LEU A 208 -9.07 -7.65 -2.98
CA LEU A 208 -8.04 -8.54 -2.43
C LEU A 208 -8.59 -9.46 -1.33
N THR A 209 -8.07 -10.68 -1.29
CA THR A 209 -8.35 -11.69 -0.26
C THR A 209 -7.10 -11.94 0.57
N ARG A 210 -7.20 -11.84 1.91
CA ARG A 210 -6.11 -12.25 2.81
C ARG A 210 -6.16 -13.76 2.97
N THR A 211 -5.06 -14.44 2.67
CA THR A 211 -5.00 -15.90 2.85
C THR A 211 -4.11 -16.31 4.01
N ASN A 212 -3.12 -15.51 4.39
CA ASN A 212 -2.08 -15.98 5.30
C ASN A 212 -2.07 -15.20 6.62
N LYS A 213 -1.96 -15.95 7.73
CA LYS A 213 -1.49 -15.44 9.02
C LYS A 213 0.03 -15.44 9.01
N TYR A 214 0.59 -14.51 9.76
CA TYR A 214 2.03 -14.43 9.92
C TYR A 214 2.39 -13.92 11.31
N THR A 215 3.62 -14.19 11.72
CA THR A 215 4.30 -13.52 12.83
C THR A 215 5.67 -13.01 12.36
N GLY A 216 6.27 -12.17 13.18
CA GLY A 216 7.62 -11.67 12.94
C GLY A 216 7.71 -10.57 11.88
N TYR A 217 8.94 -10.14 11.61
CA TYR A 217 9.28 -9.01 10.74
C TYR A 217 10.74 -9.16 10.29
N GLN A 218 11.08 -8.69 9.08
CA GLN A 218 12.38 -8.92 8.43
C GLN A 218 12.72 -10.43 8.40
N HIS A 219 13.95 -10.80 8.74
CA HIS A 219 14.43 -12.18 8.79
C HIS A 219 13.65 -13.11 9.75
N ARG A 220 12.76 -12.57 10.60
CA ARG A 220 11.91 -13.35 11.51
C ARG A 220 10.49 -13.59 10.98
N PHE A 221 10.17 -13.13 9.78
CA PHE A 221 8.88 -13.42 9.17
C PHE A 221 8.63 -14.93 9.16
N ALA A 222 7.47 -15.34 9.63
CA ALA A 222 7.04 -16.74 9.67
C ALA A 222 5.57 -16.85 9.28
N PHE A 223 5.26 -17.82 8.43
CA PHE A 223 3.89 -18.21 8.10
C PHE A 223 3.26 -18.96 9.27
N GLU A 224 2.05 -18.55 9.66
CA GLU A 224 1.34 -19.06 10.85
C GLU A 224 0.03 -19.78 10.50
N GLY A 225 -0.10 -20.21 9.24
CA GLY A 225 -1.29 -20.91 8.75
C GLY A 225 -2.30 -19.99 8.07
N ASP A 226 -3.47 -20.58 7.82
CA ASP A 226 -4.56 -19.95 7.06
C ASP A 226 -5.25 -18.81 7.83
N PHE A 227 -5.54 -17.71 7.14
CA PHE A 227 -6.30 -16.59 7.69
C PHE A 227 -7.80 -16.81 7.42
N THR A 228 -8.51 -17.34 8.41
CA THR A 228 -9.92 -17.74 8.27
C THR A 228 -10.93 -16.62 8.50
N GLU A 229 -10.47 -15.45 8.97
CA GLU A 229 -11.31 -14.30 9.32
C GLU A 229 -11.50 -13.32 8.13
N ASP A 230 -11.16 -13.76 6.91
CA ASP A 230 -11.33 -12.97 5.68
C ASP A 230 -12.82 -12.82 5.36
N SER A 231 -13.42 -11.74 5.86
CA SER A 231 -14.88 -11.51 5.81
C SER A 231 -15.29 -10.48 4.76
N ASN A 232 -14.35 -9.70 4.24
CA ASN A 232 -14.63 -8.64 3.27
C ASN A 232 -13.44 -8.44 2.31
N PRO A 233 -13.67 -8.13 1.03
CA PRO A 233 -12.60 -7.74 0.13
C PRO A 233 -11.91 -6.46 0.61
N ILE A 234 -10.59 -6.39 0.43
CA ILE A 234 -9.77 -5.25 0.85
C ILE A 234 -9.33 -4.41 -0.36
N THR A 235 -9.16 -3.11 -0.12
CA THR A 235 -8.46 -2.20 -1.03
C THR A 235 -7.12 -1.82 -0.42
N VAL A 236 -6.05 -1.93 -1.22
CA VAL A 236 -4.69 -1.54 -0.87
C VAL A 236 -4.22 -0.38 -1.76
N LEU A 237 -3.64 0.65 -1.17
CA LEU A 237 -3.07 1.82 -1.88
C LEU A 237 -1.55 1.71 -1.91
N HIS A 238 -0.96 1.61 -3.10
CA HIS A 238 0.49 1.64 -3.27
C HIS A 238 0.95 3.09 -3.45
N MET A 239 1.74 3.56 -2.50
CA MET A 239 2.37 4.86 -2.56
C MET A 239 3.82 4.77 -2.07
N ASP A 240 4.74 5.07 -2.97
CA ASP A 240 6.18 5.04 -2.68
C ASP A 240 6.65 6.36 -2.08
N ALA A 241 7.43 6.32 -1.00
CA ALA A 241 8.07 7.49 -0.40
C ALA A 241 9.44 7.77 -1.07
N LEU A 242 9.96 8.99 -0.92
CA LEU A 242 11.35 9.30 -1.32
C LEU A 242 12.34 8.76 -0.29
N PRO A 243 13.46 8.17 -0.72
CA PRO A 243 14.60 7.92 0.16
C PRO A 243 15.12 9.22 0.78
N GLY A 244 15.24 9.25 2.10
CA GLY A 244 15.61 10.41 2.92
C GLY A 244 14.46 11.39 3.20
N GLY A 245 13.26 11.14 2.66
CA GLY A 245 12.08 11.99 2.83
C GLY A 245 12.21 13.40 2.25
N GLU A 246 11.45 14.32 2.83
CA GLU A 246 11.33 15.73 2.41
C GLU A 246 12.57 16.52 2.89
N ARG A 247 13.52 16.89 2.04
CA ARG A 247 14.69 17.70 2.46
C ARG A 247 14.62 19.15 2.01
N ASP A 248 13.78 19.41 1.04
CA ASP A 248 13.55 20.70 0.41
C ASP A 248 12.07 20.81 0.02
N LYS A 249 11.70 21.96 -0.56
CA LYS A 249 10.32 22.22 -0.96
C LYS A 249 9.85 21.26 -2.05
N GLN A 250 10.71 20.91 -3.00
CA GLN A 250 10.36 20.03 -4.11
C GLN A 250 10.01 18.62 -3.62
N SER A 251 10.80 18.08 -2.70
CA SER A 251 10.55 16.78 -2.07
C SER A 251 9.35 16.81 -1.13
N LEU A 252 9.09 17.93 -0.41
CA LEU A 252 7.84 18.11 0.33
C LEU A 252 6.61 18.08 -0.58
N ASP A 253 6.63 18.87 -1.65
CA ASP A 253 5.53 18.93 -2.62
C ASP A 253 5.28 17.55 -3.24
N ARG A 254 6.35 16.81 -3.55
CA ARG A 254 6.27 15.45 -4.08
C ARG A 254 5.56 14.50 -3.10
N GLU A 255 5.96 14.50 -1.83
CA GLU A 255 5.40 13.57 -0.83
C GLU A 255 3.93 13.90 -0.53
N LEU A 256 3.58 15.19 -0.48
CA LEU A 256 2.19 15.65 -0.38
C LEU A 256 1.36 15.20 -1.58
N ALA A 257 1.87 15.45 -2.80
CA ALA A 257 1.22 15.07 -4.06
C ALA A 257 0.96 13.55 -4.14
N LYS A 258 1.96 12.75 -3.75
CA LYS A 258 1.88 11.29 -3.73
C LYS A 258 0.80 10.79 -2.76
N ALA A 259 0.85 11.25 -1.52
CA ALA A 259 -0.12 10.86 -0.49
C ALA A 259 -1.54 11.31 -0.86
N TYR A 260 -1.69 12.55 -1.32
CA TYR A 260 -2.98 13.09 -1.73
C TYR A 260 -3.60 12.30 -2.88
N LEU A 261 -2.81 11.98 -3.91
CA LEU A 261 -3.31 11.23 -5.06
C LEU A 261 -3.78 9.83 -4.63
N ALA A 262 -2.99 9.14 -3.80
CA ALA A 262 -3.34 7.82 -3.28
C ALA A 262 -4.64 7.87 -2.46
N PHE A 263 -4.77 8.84 -1.56
CA PHE A 263 -5.96 8.99 -0.72
C PHE A 263 -7.19 9.42 -1.52
N SER A 264 -7.01 10.23 -2.56
CA SER A 264 -8.10 10.69 -3.44
C SER A 264 -8.77 9.55 -4.21
N ALA A 265 -8.09 8.41 -4.38
CA ALA A 265 -8.67 7.20 -4.97
C ALA A 265 -9.81 6.61 -4.12
N VAL A 266 -9.87 6.95 -2.83
CA VAL A 266 -10.81 6.38 -1.85
C VAL A 266 -11.52 7.46 -1.03
N LYS A 267 -11.81 8.61 -1.66
CA LYS A 267 -12.51 9.74 -1.04
C LYS A 267 -13.73 9.28 -0.22
N GLY A 268 -13.86 9.81 1.00
CA GLY A 268 -14.96 9.50 1.92
C GLY A 268 -14.82 8.18 2.68
N GLN A 269 -13.75 7.40 2.46
CA GLN A 269 -13.45 6.20 3.22
C GLN A 269 -12.45 6.48 4.35
N THR A 270 -12.23 5.47 5.20
CA THR A 270 -11.17 5.48 6.21
C THR A 270 -9.95 4.73 5.68
N VAL A 271 -8.77 5.34 5.83
CA VAL A 271 -7.47 4.80 5.39
C VAL A 271 -6.64 4.44 6.62
N ALA A 272 -6.27 3.17 6.73
CA ALA A 272 -5.28 2.68 7.69
C ALA A 272 -3.86 2.86 7.13
N THR A 273 -3.05 3.63 7.85
CA THR A 273 -1.66 3.96 7.52
C THR A 273 -0.78 3.98 8.77
N GLY A 274 0.46 4.44 8.64
CA GLY A 274 1.40 4.57 9.75
C GLY A 274 2.68 5.28 9.31
N HIS A 275 3.83 4.74 9.73
CA HIS A 275 5.17 5.30 9.49
C HIS A 275 5.69 5.17 8.04
N TRP A 276 4.88 5.61 7.08
CA TRP A 276 5.19 5.61 5.65
C TRP A 276 6.54 6.27 5.36
N GLY A 277 7.45 5.53 4.70
CA GLY A 277 8.78 6.01 4.32
C GLY A 277 9.76 6.26 5.49
N CYS A 278 9.42 5.90 6.72
CA CYS A 278 10.24 6.23 7.90
C CYS A 278 11.20 5.12 8.35
N GLY A 279 11.04 3.90 7.81
CA GLY A 279 11.90 2.75 8.07
C GLY A 279 13.13 2.75 7.16
N ALA A 280 13.19 1.80 6.22
CA ALA A 280 14.30 1.66 5.27
C ALA A 280 14.61 2.95 4.48
N PHE A 281 13.59 3.78 4.22
CA PHE A 281 13.75 5.03 3.48
C PHE A 281 14.16 6.22 4.37
N GLY A 282 14.24 6.07 5.70
CA GLY A 282 14.84 7.06 6.59
C GLY A 282 14.11 8.40 6.74
N GLY A 283 12.84 8.48 6.34
CA GLY A 283 12.00 9.67 6.55
C GLY A 283 11.76 9.99 8.04
N HIS A 284 11.52 11.27 8.33
CA HIS A 284 11.24 11.71 9.70
C HIS A 284 9.78 11.47 10.08
N HIS A 285 9.54 10.76 11.19
CA HIS A 285 8.22 10.23 11.55
C HIS A 285 7.17 11.33 11.76
N GLN A 286 7.51 12.40 12.50
CA GLN A 286 6.58 13.52 12.72
C GLN A 286 6.29 14.30 11.43
N ARG A 287 7.25 14.36 10.50
CA ARG A 287 7.08 15.09 9.23
C ARG A 287 6.14 14.32 8.31
N LYS A 288 6.37 13.02 8.18
CA LYS A 288 5.51 12.10 7.43
C LYS A 288 4.11 11.99 8.00
N PHE A 289 3.94 12.10 9.32
CA PHE A 289 2.62 12.22 9.94
C PHE A 289 1.89 13.49 9.44
N ILE A 290 2.54 14.66 9.49
CA ILE A 290 1.91 15.93 9.05
C ILE A 290 1.61 15.89 7.54
N VAL A 291 2.51 15.35 6.72
CA VAL A 291 2.30 15.18 5.28
C VAL A 291 1.05 14.35 4.99
N GLN A 292 0.90 13.21 5.67
CA GLN A 292 -0.29 12.37 5.52
C GLN A 292 -1.56 13.06 6.05
N LEU A 293 -1.47 13.81 7.15
CA LEU A 293 -2.60 14.57 7.68
C LEU A 293 -3.08 15.66 6.70
N ILE A 294 -2.15 16.43 6.11
CA ILE A 294 -2.48 17.44 5.09
C ILE A 294 -3.11 16.77 3.87
N ALA A 295 -2.49 15.69 3.37
CA ALA A 295 -2.99 14.96 2.22
C ALA A 295 -4.39 14.40 2.46
N ALA A 296 -4.66 13.87 3.65
CA ALA A 296 -5.97 13.33 4.03
C ALA A 296 -7.04 14.43 4.12
N ALA A 297 -6.71 15.57 4.72
CA ALA A 297 -7.60 16.73 4.77
C ALA A 297 -7.98 17.23 3.37
N GLU A 298 -7.03 17.23 2.43
CA GLU A 298 -7.26 17.65 1.05
C GLU A 298 -8.00 16.59 0.21
N ALA A 299 -7.78 15.30 0.48
CA ALA A 299 -8.45 14.19 -0.19
C ALA A 299 -9.82 13.83 0.42
N GLU A 300 -10.19 14.43 1.55
CA GLU A 300 -11.41 14.17 2.30
C GLU A 300 -11.53 12.68 2.71
N VAL A 301 -10.48 12.15 3.35
CA VAL A 301 -10.47 10.80 3.93
C VAL A 301 -10.16 10.84 5.42
N ASN A 302 -10.72 9.89 6.18
CA ASN A 302 -10.36 9.69 7.58
C ASN A 302 -9.11 8.80 7.67
N LEU A 303 -8.33 8.97 8.73
CA LEU A 303 -7.11 8.19 8.95
C LEU A 303 -7.23 7.33 10.21
N ILE A 304 -6.78 6.08 10.11
CA ILE A 304 -6.32 5.30 11.24
C ILE A 304 -4.80 5.28 11.13
N TYR A 305 -4.10 5.87 12.10
CA TYR A 305 -2.64 5.94 12.09
C TYR A 305 -2.09 5.01 13.15
N THR A 306 -1.59 3.84 12.75
CA THR A 306 -0.89 2.94 13.67
C THR A 306 0.57 3.35 13.82
N THR A 307 1.04 3.47 15.06
CA THR A 307 2.47 3.64 15.37
C THR A 307 3.18 2.31 15.53
N PHE A 308 2.46 1.19 15.50
CA PHE A 308 3.00 -0.14 15.74
C PHE A 308 3.76 -0.23 17.08
N GLY A 309 3.31 0.51 18.10
CA GLY A 309 3.97 0.62 19.40
C GLY A 309 5.26 1.46 19.41
N VAL A 310 5.54 2.23 18.36
CA VAL A 310 6.75 3.04 18.22
C VAL A 310 6.48 4.49 18.64
N SER A 311 7.15 4.94 19.71
CA SER A 311 6.98 6.27 20.32
C SER A 311 7.69 7.43 19.58
N ARG A 312 7.75 7.38 18.24
CA ARG A 312 8.45 8.38 17.40
C ARG A 312 7.59 9.61 17.07
N ILE A 313 6.29 9.55 17.32
CA ILE A 313 5.34 10.63 17.12
C ILE A 313 4.63 11.04 18.42
N ASN A 314 5.32 10.94 19.56
CA ASN A 314 4.81 11.49 20.82
C ASN A 314 4.42 12.96 20.63
N GLY A 315 3.25 13.35 21.13
CA GLY A 315 2.70 14.69 20.90
C GLY A 315 1.78 14.80 19.67
N ALA A 316 1.61 13.72 18.88
CA ALA A 316 0.81 13.78 17.64
C ALA A 316 -0.69 14.02 17.90
N GLN A 317 -1.23 13.47 18.99
CA GLN A 317 -2.62 13.69 19.37
C GLN A 317 -2.82 15.15 19.76
N GLU A 318 -1.99 15.68 20.65
CA GLU A 318 -2.03 17.08 21.09
C GLU A 318 -1.81 18.05 19.92
N PHE A 319 -0.91 17.69 18.99
CA PHE A 319 -0.70 18.45 17.76
C PHE A 319 -1.96 18.48 16.90
N TYR A 320 -2.56 17.32 16.62
CA TYR A 320 -3.78 17.24 15.82
C TYR A 320 -4.97 17.96 16.48
N ASP A 321 -5.17 17.76 17.78
CA ASP A 321 -6.24 18.41 18.54
C ASP A 321 -6.10 19.93 18.46
N HIS A 322 -4.88 20.46 18.64
CA HIS A 322 -4.62 21.89 18.46
C HIS A 322 -4.97 22.38 17.05
N LEU A 323 -4.55 21.65 16.01
CA LEU A 323 -4.88 22.05 14.63
C LEU A 323 -6.39 22.02 14.35
N LYS A 324 -7.09 21.05 14.93
CA LYS A 324 -8.54 20.86 14.79
C LYS A 324 -9.33 21.93 15.51
N GLU A 325 -9.04 22.17 16.80
CA GLU A 325 -9.71 23.16 17.64
C GLU A 325 -9.58 24.58 17.07
N ASN A 326 -8.42 24.91 16.49
CA ASN A 326 -8.15 26.22 15.91
C ASN A 326 -8.47 26.29 14.41
N GLN A 327 -9.09 25.24 13.84
CA GLN A 327 -9.47 25.16 12.43
C GLN A 327 -8.35 25.55 11.46
N HIS A 328 -7.11 25.15 11.75
CA HIS A 328 -5.97 25.53 10.94
C HIS A 328 -6.11 24.99 9.51
N LYS A 329 -5.86 25.89 8.55
CA LYS A 329 -5.96 25.60 7.12
C LYS A 329 -4.72 24.91 6.58
N VAL A 330 -4.88 24.05 5.58
CA VAL A 330 -3.80 23.36 4.87
C VAL A 330 -2.71 24.33 4.43
N LYS A 331 -3.07 25.48 3.83
CA LYS A 331 -2.09 26.50 3.42
C LYS A 331 -1.20 27.01 4.53
N ARG A 332 -1.71 27.06 5.76
CA ARG A 332 -0.98 27.56 6.92
C ARG A 332 0.04 26.54 7.39
N ILE A 333 -0.39 25.29 7.54
CA ILE A 333 0.48 24.17 7.93
C ILE A 333 1.56 23.95 6.87
N TYR A 334 1.20 24.00 5.59
CA TYR A 334 2.13 23.88 4.47
C TYR A 334 3.22 24.96 4.48
N LYS A 335 2.87 26.23 4.71
CA LYS A 335 3.86 27.32 4.84
C LYS A 335 4.79 27.08 6.02
N ALA A 336 4.25 26.65 7.16
CA ALA A 336 5.06 26.34 8.33
C ALA A 336 6.06 25.20 8.08
N LEU A 337 5.66 24.17 7.34
CA LEU A 337 6.55 23.11 6.88
C LEU A 337 7.65 23.64 5.96
N CYS A 338 7.31 24.50 4.99
CA CYS A 338 8.27 25.09 4.06
C CYS A 338 9.34 25.92 4.79
N ASN A 339 8.95 26.69 5.81
CA ASN A 339 9.86 27.52 6.59
C ASN A 339 10.78 26.68 7.51
N ASN A 340 10.45 25.41 7.77
CA ASN A 340 11.15 24.53 8.70
C ASN A 340 11.73 23.25 8.05
N LEU A 341 11.96 23.25 6.74
CA LEU A 341 12.54 22.10 6.02
C LEU A 341 13.94 21.72 6.50
N GLY A 342 14.74 22.71 6.91
CA GLY A 342 16.11 22.52 7.40
C GLY A 342 16.20 22.14 8.88
N TRP A 343 15.07 21.83 9.53
CA TRP A 343 15.06 21.47 10.95
C TRP A 343 15.95 20.24 11.21
N GLY A 344 17.07 20.48 11.91
CA GLY A 344 17.96 19.45 12.41
C GLY A 344 17.42 18.87 13.72
N SER A 345 17.65 17.58 13.95
CA SER A 345 17.15 16.78 15.09
C SER A 345 17.76 17.16 16.45
N GLY A 346 17.97 18.45 16.73
CA GLY A 346 18.59 19.01 17.93
C GLY A 346 17.75 18.89 19.21
N GLY A 347 17.08 17.76 19.41
CA GLY A 347 16.40 17.37 20.66
C GLY A 347 14.99 17.90 20.87
N GLY A 348 14.42 18.68 19.94
CA GLY A 348 13.07 19.24 20.04
C GLY A 348 11.97 18.40 19.40
N SER A 349 10.70 18.74 19.68
CA SER A 349 9.54 18.23 18.94
C SER A 349 9.35 19.01 17.65
N TYR A 350 9.30 18.33 16.51
CA TYR A 350 8.99 18.97 15.23
C TYR A 350 7.55 19.48 15.22
N PHE A 351 6.61 18.75 15.84
CA PHE A 351 5.24 19.24 16.05
C PHE A 351 5.22 20.61 16.73
N GLN A 352 5.95 20.78 17.82
CA GLN A 352 6.02 22.07 18.52
C GLN A 352 6.64 23.17 17.65
N THR A 353 7.66 22.83 16.87
CA THR A 353 8.29 23.76 15.92
C THR A 353 7.26 24.28 14.91
N ILE A 354 6.45 23.37 14.35
CA ILE A 354 5.39 23.73 13.39
C ILE A 354 4.29 24.56 14.05
N LEU A 355 3.85 24.23 15.27
CA LEU A 355 2.85 25.04 15.97
C LEU A 355 3.36 26.45 16.28
N ASN A 356 4.63 26.60 16.66
CA ASN A 356 5.23 27.92 16.88
C ASN A 356 5.28 28.74 15.59
N GLU A 357 5.67 28.12 14.48
CA GLU A 357 5.70 28.77 13.17
C GLU A 357 4.30 29.19 12.70
N ILE A 358 3.29 28.35 12.92
CA ILE A 358 1.89 28.69 12.59
C ILE A 358 1.46 29.97 13.32
N LYS A 359 1.77 30.08 14.62
CA LYS A 359 1.47 31.27 15.43
C LYS A 359 2.18 32.53 14.91
N LEU A 360 3.45 32.41 14.50
CA LEU A 360 4.19 33.54 13.91
C LEU A 360 3.53 34.03 12.63
N LEU A 361 3.18 33.11 11.74
CA LEU A 361 2.48 33.44 10.50
C LEU A 361 1.11 34.10 10.75
N GLU A 362 0.47 33.90 11.92
CA GLU A 362 -0.84 34.49 12.26
C GLU A 362 -0.73 35.93 12.74
N SER A 363 0.47 36.31 13.20
CA SER A 363 0.79 37.69 13.57
C SER A 363 1.25 38.56 12.39
N GLU A 364 1.48 37.95 11.22
CA GLU A 364 1.78 38.61 9.93
C GLU A 364 0.52 38.74 9.06
#